data_AF-A0A2V6VTG6-F1
#
_entry.id   AF-A0A2V6VTG6-F1
#
_cell.length_a   1.000
_cell.length_b   1.000
_cell.length_c   1.000
_cell.angle_alpha   90.00
_cell.angle_beta   90.00
_cell.angle_gamma   90.00
#
_symmetry.space_group_name_H-M   'P 1'
#
loop_
_entity.id
_entity.type
_entity.pdbx_description
1 polymer ?
#
loop_
_entity_poly.entity_id
_entity_poly.type
_entity_poly.pdbx_seq_one_letter_code
_entity_poly.pdbx_strand_id
1 'polypeptide(L)'
;MLKAVPRVVGLAVVWLVLTGCASSTVRFPNATPAMPREVPGQVYRPEGTGPFPAVVLLHGCQGVLPSTRQWGRWFKERGYLALVVDSWAARGITEDCSPASPEVMNTERFDDGVGALRYLQSRGDVDRDHVGVIGWSNGGAFAMALVNGPSHQRARQRGVLMPEPGYRAAVGLYPGGCPSLIGELAVRPLLVLIGASDDWTSAGRCAEMAASMRGRGADVSIVVYPGAFHYFDVEGQARTFLSNVVKDDATGAIGATVAYDPAADADAHRRVSDFFGYHLRRQLSMAPARVEPRVASDRHAEHR
;
A
#
# COMPACT_ATOMS: atom_id res chain seq x y z
N MET A 1 -52.78 -59.60 5.13
CA MET A 1 -52.71 -58.13 5.35
C MET A 1 -51.25 -57.69 5.20
N LEU A 2 -50.80 -57.36 3.99
CA LEU A 2 -49.47 -56.77 3.78
C LEU A 2 -49.60 -55.25 3.78
N LYS A 3 -48.91 -54.58 4.72
CA LYS A 3 -48.85 -53.12 4.81
C LYS A 3 -47.72 -52.59 3.91
N ALA A 4 -48.05 -51.61 3.09
CA ALA A 4 -47.11 -50.87 2.25
C ALA A 4 -46.18 -49.99 3.09
N VAL A 5 -44.90 -49.94 2.72
CA VAL A 5 -43.89 -49.02 3.26
C VAL A 5 -43.69 -47.89 2.24
N PRO A 6 -43.82 -46.61 2.61
CA PRO A 6 -43.55 -45.52 1.68
C PRO A 6 -42.04 -45.25 1.61
N ARG A 7 -41.52 -45.11 0.39
CA ARG A 7 -40.15 -44.68 0.11
C ARG A 7 -40.06 -43.16 0.28
N VAL A 8 -39.28 -42.70 1.24
CA VAL A 8 -38.89 -41.28 1.35
C VAL A 8 -37.66 -41.05 0.46
N VAL A 9 -37.85 -40.27 -0.60
CA VAL A 9 -36.75 -39.78 -1.45
C VAL A 9 -36.18 -38.53 -0.78
N GLY A 10 -34.98 -38.63 -0.20
CA GLY A 10 -34.26 -37.48 0.33
C GLY A 10 -33.63 -36.67 -0.79
N LEU A 11 -34.08 -35.43 -1.00
CA LEU A 11 -33.35 -34.45 -1.82
C LEU A 11 -32.11 -33.99 -1.05
N ALA A 12 -30.93 -34.39 -1.51
CA ALA A 12 -29.68 -33.79 -1.08
C ALA A 12 -29.55 -32.39 -1.71
N VAL A 13 -29.69 -31.34 -0.91
CA VAL A 13 -29.38 -29.98 -1.31
C VAL A 13 -27.86 -29.82 -1.30
N VAL A 14 -27.25 -29.88 -2.49
CA VAL A 14 -25.84 -29.55 -2.69
C VAL A 14 -25.73 -28.02 -2.64
N TRP A 15 -25.14 -27.49 -1.56
CA TRP A 15 -24.76 -26.09 -1.47
C TRP A 15 -23.51 -25.86 -2.34
N LEU A 16 -23.70 -25.41 -3.57
CA LEU A 16 -22.62 -24.85 -4.36
C LEU A 16 -22.23 -23.49 -3.75
N VAL A 17 -21.15 -23.46 -2.97
CA VAL A 17 -20.53 -22.20 -2.55
C VAL A 17 -19.76 -21.67 -3.76
N LEU A 18 -20.39 -20.77 -4.51
CA LEU A 18 -19.71 -19.97 -5.53
C LEU A 18 -18.77 -19.00 -4.80
N THR A 19 -17.50 -19.38 -4.63
CA THR A 19 -16.41 -18.50 -4.22
C THR A 19 -16.12 -17.52 -5.36
N GLY A 20 -16.97 -16.51 -5.51
CA GLY A 20 -16.79 -15.44 -6.47
C GLY A 20 -15.60 -14.54 -6.10
N CYS A 21 -14.94 -14.01 -7.13
CA CYS A 21 -13.82 -13.06 -7.10
C CYS A 21 -14.16 -11.70 -6.44
N ALA A 22 -14.81 -11.68 -5.29
CA ALA A 22 -15.41 -10.48 -4.73
C ALA A 22 -14.37 -9.61 -4.02
N SER A 23 -14.01 -8.49 -4.65
CA SER A 23 -13.70 -7.29 -3.90
C SER A 23 -14.98 -6.75 -3.25
N SER A 24 -14.93 -6.25 -2.03
CA SER A 24 -16.08 -5.59 -1.39
C SER A 24 -15.88 -4.08 -1.30
N THR A 25 -16.95 -3.32 -1.53
CA THR A 25 -16.94 -1.88 -1.27
C THR A 25 -17.14 -1.64 0.22
N VAL A 26 -16.37 -0.71 0.78
CA VAL A 26 -16.44 -0.30 2.17
C VAL A 26 -16.48 1.23 2.26
N ARG A 27 -16.85 1.74 3.42
CA ARG A 27 -16.69 3.14 3.79
C ARG A 27 -16.08 3.21 5.18
N PHE A 28 -15.24 4.20 5.41
CA PHE A 28 -14.63 4.45 6.69
C PHE A 28 -14.43 5.94 6.94
N PRO A 29 -14.50 6.41 8.19
CA PRO A 29 -14.22 7.79 8.50
C PRO A 29 -12.73 8.10 8.27
N ASN A 30 -12.43 9.21 7.59
CA ASN A 30 -11.08 9.76 7.60
C ASN A 30 -10.70 10.29 8.99
N ALA A 31 -9.44 10.69 9.15
CA ALA A 31 -8.94 11.16 10.44
C ALA A 31 -9.12 12.66 10.68
N THR A 32 -9.80 13.39 9.79
CA THR A 32 -9.99 14.85 9.91
C THR A 32 -10.81 15.17 11.17
N PRO A 33 -10.31 16.04 12.07
CA PRO A 33 -11.00 16.32 13.34
C PRO A 33 -12.30 17.08 13.16
N ALA A 34 -13.20 16.93 14.15
CA ALA A 34 -14.53 17.54 14.26
C ALA A 34 -15.56 17.15 13.18
N MET A 35 -15.15 17.03 11.91
CA MET A 35 -16.02 16.67 10.79
C MET A 35 -15.36 15.59 9.92
N PRO A 36 -15.25 14.34 10.43
CA PRO A 36 -14.71 13.26 9.63
C PRO A 36 -15.61 12.99 8.42
N ARG A 37 -14.98 12.65 7.30
CA ARG A 37 -15.68 12.32 6.05
C ARG A 37 -15.66 10.81 5.82
N GLU A 38 -16.78 10.26 5.36
CA GLU A 38 -16.84 8.85 4.93
C GLU A 38 -16.10 8.68 3.60
N VAL A 39 -14.97 7.98 3.65
CA VAL A 39 -14.13 7.69 2.50
C VAL A 39 -14.51 6.33 1.92
N PRO A 40 -14.93 6.26 0.65
CA PRO A 40 -15.13 5.00 -0.04
C PRO A 40 -13.81 4.24 -0.21
N GLY A 41 -13.88 2.92 -0.13
CA GLY A 41 -12.75 2.06 -0.44
C GLY A 41 -13.19 0.75 -1.04
N GLN A 42 -12.23 0.04 -1.64
CA GLN A 42 -12.41 -1.29 -2.18
C GLN A 42 -11.44 -2.25 -1.49
N VAL A 43 -11.98 -3.26 -0.83
CA VAL A 43 -11.21 -4.30 -0.13
C VAL A 43 -11.05 -5.51 -1.04
N TYR A 44 -9.81 -5.94 -1.19
CA TYR A 44 -9.42 -7.20 -1.82
C TYR A 44 -8.92 -8.13 -0.73
N ARG A 45 -9.77 -9.06 -0.32
CA ARG A 45 -9.47 -10.01 0.75
C ARG A 45 -8.88 -11.31 0.18
N PRO A 46 -7.71 -11.76 0.64
CA PRO A 46 -7.14 -13.06 0.26
C PRO A 46 -7.97 -14.23 0.82
N GLU A 47 -7.74 -15.42 0.28
CA GLU A 47 -8.35 -16.64 0.82
C GLU A 47 -7.72 -17.01 2.18
N GLY A 48 -8.48 -17.73 3.01
CA GLY A 48 -8.06 -18.19 4.33
C GLY A 48 -8.72 -17.46 5.51
N THR A 49 -8.21 -17.74 6.71
CA THR A 49 -8.79 -17.28 7.98
C THR A 49 -8.19 -15.99 8.52
N GLY A 50 -7.03 -15.56 7.99
CA GLY A 50 -6.26 -14.44 8.55
C GLY A 50 -5.68 -14.76 9.95
N PRO A 51 -5.24 -13.75 10.72
CA PRO A 51 -5.18 -12.34 10.31
C PRO A 51 -4.16 -12.13 9.18
N PHE A 52 -4.49 -11.28 8.21
CA PHE A 52 -3.64 -11.02 7.05
C PHE A 52 -2.78 -9.77 7.26
N PRO A 53 -1.51 -9.74 6.82
CA PRO A 53 -0.85 -8.46 6.60
C PRO A 53 -1.66 -7.66 5.56
N ALA A 54 -1.64 -6.34 5.68
CA ALA A 54 -2.50 -5.49 4.86
C ALA A 54 -1.71 -4.37 4.18
N VAL A 55 -2.24 -3.89 3.06
CA VAL A 55 -1.65 -2.77 2.31
C VAL A 55 -2.74 -1.78 1.93
N VAL A 56 -2.52 -0.51 2.26
CA VAL A 56 -3.35 0.61 1.81
C VAL A 56 -2.80 1.15 0.49
N LEU A 57 -3.67 1.31 -0.51
CA LEU A 57 -3.32 1.77 -1.86
C LEU A 57 -3.91 3.18 -2.08
N LEU A 58 -3.05 4.16 -2.32
CA LEU A 58 -3.42 5.58 -2.51
C LEU A 58 -3.25 6.02 -3.97
N HIS A 59 -4.35 6.37 -4.63
CA HIS A 59 -4.32 6.76 -6.04
C HIS A 59 -3.62 8.10 -6.31
N GLY A 60 -3.23 8.34 -7.57
CA GLY A 60 -2.68 9.63 -8.02
C GLY A 60 -3.72 10.75 -8.13
N CYS A 61 -3.41 11.82 -8.83
CA CYS A 61 -4.35 12.91 -9.06
C CYS A 61 -5.54 12.49 -9.96
N GLN A 62 -5.37 11.46 -10.79
CA GLN A 62 -6.38 10.89 -11.70
C GLN A 62 -7.50 10.08 -11.01
N GLY A 63 -7.49 9.93 -9.69
CA GLY A 63 -8.44 9.05 -9.01
C GLY A 63 -8.09 7.57 -9.15
N VAL A 64 -9.01 6.69 -8.72
CA VAL A 64 -8.80 5.24 -8.73
C VAL A 64 -8.85 4.69 -10.16
N LEU A 65 -7.69 4.35 -10.71
CA LEU A 65 -7.54 3.78 -12.05
C LEU A 65 -7.75 2.25 -12.08
N PRO A 66 -8.00 1.65 -13.27
CA PRO A 66 -7.97 0.20 -13.44
C PRO A 66 -6.66 -0.45 -12.95
N SER A 67 -5.52 0.22 -13.15
CA SER A 67 -4.19 -0.23 -12.65
C SER A 67 -4.14 -0.26 -11.12
N THR A 68 -4.72 0.73 -10.42
CA THR A 68 -4.83 0.70 -8.95
C THR A 68 -5.61 -0.53 -8.47
N ARG A 69 -6.68 -0.89 -9.18
CA ARG A 69 -7.49 -2.10 -8.88
C ARG A 69 -6.75 -3.39 -9.23
N GLN A 70 -5.89 -3.37 -10.26
CA GLN A 70 -5.01 -4.48 -10.62
C GLN A 70 -3.99 -4.75 -9.52
N TRP A 71 -3.34 -3.71 -8.97
CA TRP A 71 -2.50 -3.82 -7.80
C TRP A 71 -3.24 -4.37 -6.58
N GLY A 72 -4.48 -3.95 -6.34
CA GLY A 72 -5.33 -4.52 -5.28
C GLY A 72 -5.53 -6.04 -5.42
N ARG A 73 -5.79 -6.53 -6.64
CA ARG A 73 -5.86 -7.97 -6.94
C ARG A 73 -4.51 -8.66 -6.78
N TRP A 74 -3.45 -8.04 -7.28
CA TRP A 74 -2.09 -8.57 -7.21
C TRP A 74 -1.62 -8.79 -5.76
N PHE A 75 -1.96 -7.86 -4.85
CA PHE A 75 -1.72 -8.00 -3.41
C PHE A 75 -2.54 -9.14 -2.80
N LYS A 76 -3.83 -9.22 -3.13
CA LYS A 76 -4.71 -10.33 -2.70
C LYS A 76 -4.12 -11.68 -3.08
N GLU A 77 -3.67 -11.84 -4.32
CA GLU A 77 -3.06 -13.09 -4.82
C GLU A 77 -1.78 -13.47 -4.07
N ARG A 78 -1.16 -12.53 -3.35
CA ARG A 78 0.08 -12.72 -2.56
C ARG A 78 -0.17 -12.82 -1.05
N GLY A 79 -1.42 -12.94 -0.64
CA GLY A 79 -1.83 -13.13 0.75
C GLY A 79 -1.95 -11.84 1.56
N TYR A 80 -2.01 -10.68 0.92
CA TYR A 80 -2.25 -9.40 1.57
C TYR A 80 -3.70 -8.99 1.45
N LEU A 81 -4.28 -8.47 2.54
CA LEU A 81 -5.54 -7.73 2.44
C LEU A 81 -5.25 -6.34 1.87
N ALA A 82 -5.75 -6.04 0.68
CA ALA A 82 -5.51 -4.75 0.02
C ALA A 82 -6.72 -3.83 0.19
N LEU A 83 -6.50 -2.58 0.56
CA LEU A 83 -7.53 -1.53 0.60
C LEU A 83 -7.18 -0.41 -0.37
N VAL A 84 -7.90 -0.34 -1.47
CA VAL A 84 -7.85 0.83 -2.36
C VAL A 84 -8.72 1.93 -1.76
N VAL A 85 -8.11 3.07 -1.49
CA VAL A 85 -8.78 4.25 -0.91
C VAL A 85 -9.19 5.19 -2.03
N ASP A 86 -10.44 5.61 -2.06
CA ASP A 86 -10.96 6.58 -3.04
C ASP A 86 -11.18 7.95 -2.40
N SER A 87 -10.09 8.73 -2.31
CA SER A 87 -10.11 10.07 -1.72
C SER A 87 -10.99 11.03 -2.54
N TRP A 88 -11.07 10.87 -3.85
CA TRP A 88 -11.82 11.80 -4.69
C TRP A 88 -13.33 11.57 -4.61
N ALA A 89 -13.78 10.31 -4.63
CA ALA A 89 -15.20 10.00 -4.50
C ALA A 89 -15.80 10.50 -3.18
N ALA A 90 -15.02 10.53 -2.09
CA ALA A 90 -15.45 11.10 -0.81
C ALA A 90 -15.85 12.58 -0.91
N ARG A 91 -15.32 13.29 -1.92
CA ARG A 91 -15.46 14.74 -2.15
C ARG A 91 -16.28 15.07 -3.39
N GLY A 92 -16.88 14.07 -4.04
CA GLY A 92 -17.63 14.27 -5.29
C GLY A 92 -16.74 14.65 -6.48
N ILE A 93 -15.47 14.27 -6.43
CA ILE A 93 -14.46 14.57 -7.46
C ILE A 93 -14.14 13.27 -8.21
N THR A 94 -13.94 13.38 -9.52
CA THR A 94 -13.54 12.23 -10.35
C THR A 94 -12.02 12.16 -10.47
N GLU A 95 -11.42 13.25 -10.90
CA GLU A 95 -9.97 13.47 -10.97
C GLU A 95 -9.68 14.91 -10.57
N ASP A 96 -8.47 15.14 -10.09
CA ASP A 96 -7.99 16.50 -9.85
C ASP A 96 -6.48 16.59 -9.99
N CYS A 97 -6.03 16.73 -11.24
CA CYS A 97 -4.64 17.04 -11.60
C CYS A 97 -4.45 18.54 -11.94
N SER A 98 -5.41 19.38 -11.55
CA SER A 98 -5.52 20.80 -11.92
C SER A 98 -4.65 21.70 -11.03
N PRO A 99 -4.18 22.86 -11.52
CA PRO A 99 -3.48 23.85 -10.69
C PRO A 99 -4.43 24.64 -9.78
N ALA A 100 -5.74 24.57 -10.01
CA ALA A 100 -6.74 25.34 -9.27
C ALA A 100 -7.17 24.66 -7.95
N SER A 101 -6.55 23.54 -7.59
CA SER A 101 -6.98 22.68 -6.49
C SER A 101 -6.59 23.26 -5.14
N PRO A 102 -7.51 23.35 -4.17
CA PRO A 102 -7.18 23.88 -2.85
C PRO A 102 -6.24 22.94 -2.06
N GLU A 103 -5.19 23.49 -1.47
CA GLU A 103 -4.21 22.78 -0.61
C GLU A 103 -4.87 22.01 0.57
N VAL A 104 -6.01 22.50 1.06
CA VAL A 104 -6.81 21.83 2.10
C VAL A 104 -7.18 20.41 1.68
N MET A 105 -7.55 20.21 0.41
CA MET A 105 -7.92 18.91 -0.12
C MET A 105 -6.75 17.93 -0.13
N ASN A 106 -5.53 18.44 -0.35
CA ASN A 106 -4.30 17.66 -0.25
C ASN A 106 -4.05 17.22 1.21
N THR A 107 -4.20 18.13 2.18
CA THR A 107 -4.03 17.77 3.60
C THR A 107 -5.00 16.67 4.04
N GLU A 108 -6.26 16.72 3.60
CA GLU A 108 -7.23 15.69 3.97
C GLU A 108 -6.91 14.31 3.36
N ARG A 109 -6.13 14.19 2.27
CA ARG A 109 -5.70 12.88 1.75
C ARG A 109 -4.75 12.16 2.69
N PHE A 110 -3.88 12.89 3.39
CA PHE A 110 -3.11 12.32 4.49
C PHE A 110 -4.05 11.75 5.57
N ASP A 111 -5.08 12.51 5.93
CA ASP A 111 -6.06 12.12 6.94
C ASP A 111 -6.90 10.91 6.48
N ASP A 112 -7.21 10.78 5.20
CA ASP A 112 -7.82 9.59 4.60
C ASP A 112 -6.91 8.37 4.77
N GLY A 113 -5.60 8.53 4.55
CA GLY A 113 -4.61 7.48 4.79
C GLY A 113 -4.52 7.06 6.25
N VAL A 114 -4.62 8.00 7.21
CA VAL A 114 -4.70 7.67 8.64
C VAL A 114 -6.00 6.96 8.98
N GLY A 115 -7.14 7.40 8.41
CA GLY A 115 -8.43 6.75 8.56
C GLY A 115 -8.45 5.32 8.02
N ALA A 116 -7.80 5.09 6.87
CA ALA A 116 -7.65 3.77 6.26
C ALA A 116 -6.89 2.80 7.17
N LEU A 117 -5.82 3.27 7.82
CA LEU A 117 -5.08 2.46 8.80
C LEU A 117 -5.97 2.08 10.00
N ARG A 118 -6.69 3.05 10.58
CA ARG A 118 -7.63 2.81 11.69
C ARG A 118 -8.71 1.80 11.30
N TYR A 119 -9.27 1.95 10.11
CA TYR A 119 -10.26 1.02 9.58
C TYR A 119 -9.69 -0.40 9.52
N LEU A 120 -8.51 -0.58 8.90
CA LEU A 120 -7.88 -1.89 8.78
C LEU A 120 -7.56 -2.50 10.15
N GLN A 121 -7.02 -1.73 11.09
CA GLN A 121 -6.67 -2.22 12.43
C GLN A 121 -7.87 -2.57 13.32
N SER A 122 -9.06 -2.09 12.97
CA SER A 122 -10.31 -2.46 13.64
C SER A 122 -10.91 -3.79 13.13
N ARG A 123 -10.44 -4.30 11.99
CA ARG A 123 -10.93 -5.56 11.42
C ARG A 123 -10.31 -6.76 12.14
N GLY A 124 -11.14 -7.77 12.44
CA GLY A 124 -10.68 -9.02 13.04
C GLY A 124 -9.85 -9.92 12.12
N ASP A 125 -9.88 -9.69 10.81
CA ASP A 125 -9.13 -10.45 9.81
C ASP A 125 -7.83 -9.77 9.34
N VAL A 126 -7.43 -8.66 9.97
CA VAL A 126 -6.19 -7.93 9.67
C VAL A 126 -5.18 -8.09 10.81
N ASP A 127 -3.92 -8.33 10.45
CA ASP A 127 -2.80 -8.23 11.38
C ASP A 127 -2.47 -6.75 11.56
N ARG A 128 -2.92 -6.19 12.69
CA ARG A 128 -2.83 -4.75 12.97
C ARG A 128 -1.41 -4.20 13.03
N ASP A 129 -0.41 -5.06 13.28
CA ASP A 129 0.99 -4.66 13.41
C ASP A 129 1.73 -4.67 12.04
N HIS A 130 1.10 -5.26 11.02
CA HIS A 130 1.70 -5.53 9.72
C HIS A 130 0.90 -4.88 8.59
N VAL A 131 0.74 -3.56 8.68
CA VAL A 131 0.06 -2.75 7.66
C VAL A 131 1.07 -1.85 6.93
N GLY A 132 1.19 -1.98 5.62
CA GLY A 132 1.96 -1.08 4.75
C GLY A 132 1.08 -0.11 3.98
N VAL A 133 1.73 0.85 3.32
CA VAL A 133 1.05 1.79 2.39
C VAL A 133 1.84 1.92 1.09
N ILE A 134 1.13 1.96 -0.02
CA ILE A 134 1.68 2.20 -1.35
C ILE A 134 0.87 3.28 -2.04
N GLY A 135 1.52 4.15 -2.80
CA GLY A 135 0.82 5.18 -3.56
C GLY A 135 1.54 5.59 -4.82
N TRP A 136 0.79 6.19 -5.73
CA TRP A 136 1.25 6.62 -7.05
C TRP A 136 1.16 8.14 -7.19
N SER A 137 2.15 8.79 -7.77
CA SER A 137 2.12 10.24 -8.03
C SER A 137 1.79 11.04 -6.76
N ASN A 138 0.68 11.81 -6.76
CA ASN A 138 0.17 12.49 -5.57
C ASN A 138 -0.10 11.53 -4.39
N GLY A 139 -0.68 10.35 -4.62
CA GLY A 139 -0.83 9.31 -3.59
C GLY A 139 0.50 8.76 -3.09
N GLY A 140 1.54 8.74 -3.93
CA GLY A 140 2.90 8.37 -3.55
C GLY A 140 3.53 9.39 -2.60
N ALA A 141 3.26 10.68 -2.80
CA ALA A 141 3.65 11.73 -1.85
C ALA A 141 3.01 11.49 -0.47
N PHE A 142 1.73 11.13 -0.42
CA PHE A 142 1.06 10.82 0.85
C PHE A 142 1.52 9.51 1.48
N ALA A 143 1.82 8.47 0.68
CA ALA A 143 2.43 7.25 1.21
C ALA A 143 3.76 7.54 1.92
N MET A 144 4.61 8.40 1.34
CA MET A 144 5.84 8.86 1.99
C MET A 144 5.58 9.69 3.24
N ALA A 145 4.63 10.63 3.20
CA ALA A 145 4.27 11.45 4.34
C ALA A 145 3.75 10.62 5.52
N LEU A 146 2.98 9.56 5.26
CA LEU A 146 2.41 8.66 6.27
C LEU A 146 3.46 7.87 7.05
N VAL A 147 4.72 7.86 6.62
CA VAL A 147 5.85 7.29 7.35
C VAL A 147 6.91 8.33 7.74
N ASN A 148 6.58 9.61 7.65
CA ASN A 148 7.50 10.72 7.89
C ASN A 148 7.22 11.43 9.22
N GLY A 149 8.26 11.56 10.05
CA GLY A 149 8.15 12.11 11.41
C GLY A 149 7.66 13.56 11.45
N PRO A 150 8.31 14.51 10.75
CA PRO A 150 7.81 15.88 10.62
C PRO A 150 6.37 15.98 10.11
N SER A 151 5.98 15.14 9.14
CA SER A 151 4.59 15.05 8.66
C SER A 151 3.63 14.61 9.77
N HIS A 152 4.00 13.61 10.58
CA HIS A 152 3.20 13.20 11.74
C HIS A 152 3.07 14.31 12.78
N GLN A 153 4.14 15.07 13.02
CA GLN A 153 4.12 16.20 13.95
C GLN A 153 3.14 17.28 13.49
N ARG A 154 3.17 17.67 12.21
CA ARG A 154 2.20 18.61 11.63
C ARG A 154 0.77 18.08 11.72
N ALA A 155 0.56 16.80 11.43
CA ALA A 155 -0.76 16.17 11.57
C ALA A 155 -1.27 16.23 13.02
N ARG A 156 -0.40 15.93 14.00
CA ARG A 156 -0.73 16.00 15.43
C ARG A 156 -1.14 17.41 15.86
N GLN A 157 -0.47 18.45 15.35
CA GLN A 157 -0.83 19.86 15.63
C GLN A 157 -2.22 20.21 15.11
N ARG A 158 -2.67 19.58 14.02
CA ARG A 158 -4.04 19.70 13.50
C ARG A 158 -5.07 18.84 14.22
N GLY A 159 -4.66 17.97 15.16
CA GLY A 159 -5.54 17.02 15.86
C GLY A 159 -5.62 15.63 15.24
N VAL A 160 -4.77 15.32 14.27
CA VAL A 160 -4.72 14.02 13.58
C VAL A 160 -3.62 13.16 14.18
N LEU A 161 -4.00 12.10 14.90
CA LEU A 161 -3.08 11.17 15.53
C LEU A 161 -2.90 9.90 14.69
N MET A 162 -1.66 9.59 14.35
CA MET A 162 -1.31 8.27 13.79
C MET A 162 -1.59 7.19 14.84
N PRO A 163 -2.29 6.10 14.50
CA PRO A 163 -2.43 4.93 15.38
C PRO A 163 -1.08 4.35 15.78
N GLU A 164 -1.05 3.68 16.93
CA GLU A 164 0.09 2.84 17.34
C GLU A 164 -0.35 1.36 17.40
N PRO A 165 0.32 0.46 16.66
CA PRO A 165 1.41 0.77 15.72
C PRO A 165 0.94 1.55 14.49
N GLY A 166 1.79 2.43 13.98
CA GLY A 166 1.56 3.11 12.70
C GLY A 166 1.80 2.21 11.49
N TYR A 167 1.84 2.79 10.28
CA TYR A 167 2.29 2.07 9.09
C TYR A 167 3.69 1.48 9.29
N ARG A 168 3.86 0.22 8.89
CA ARG A 168 5.12 -0.52 9.10
C ARG A 168 6.17 -0.20 8.04
N ALA A 169 5.75 0.09 6.81
CA ALA A 169 6.60 0.49 5.69
C ALA A 169 5.77 1.19 4.59
N ALA A 170 6.42 1.98 3.74
CA ALA A 170 5.77 2.66 2.61
C ALA A 170 6.48 2.45 1.27
N VAL A 171 5.71 2.51 0.18
CA VAL A 171 6.20 2.56 -1.19
C VAL A 171 5.62 3.78 -1.93
N GLY A 172 6.47 4.57 -2.57
CA GLY A 172 6.07 5.64 -3.49
C GLY A 172 6.45 5.32 -4.93
N LEU A 173 5.46 5.16 -5.82
CA LEU A 173 5.66 5.07 -7.26
C LEU A 173 5.56 6.47 -7.87
N TYR A 174 6.64 6.88 -8.56
CA TYR A 174 6.81 8.17 -9.23
C TYR A 174 6.21 9.36 -8.46
N PRO A 175 6.61 9.60 -7.20
CA PRO A 175 5.89 10.53 -6.33
C PRO A 175 6.22 12.00 -6.62
N GLY A 176 5.18 12.86 -6.61
CA GLY A 176 5.33 14.31 -6.84
C GLY A 176 5.84 15.14 -5.64
N GLY A 177 6.04 14.53 -4.47
CA GLY A 177 6.35 15.24 -3.22
C GLY A 177 7.82 15.24 -2.78
N CYS A 178 8.73 14.63 -3.54
CA CYS A 178 10.13 14.48 -3.11
C CYS A 178 10.85 15.79 -2.75
N PRO A 179 10.75 16.88 -3.54
CA PRO A 179 11.46 18.13 -3.23
C PRO A 179 11.13 18.67 -1.83
N SER A 180 9.86 18.62 -1.42
CA SER A 180 9.38 19.13 -0.13
C SER A 180 9.84 18.29 1.05
N LEU A 181 10.25 17.04 0.81
CA LEU A 181 10.65 16.10 1.85
C LEU A 181 12.17 15.99 2.03
N ILE A 182 12.99 16.69 1.22
CA ILE A 182 14.47 16.61 1.30
C ILE A 182 14.99 16.96 2.70
N GLY A 183 14.37 17.96 3.36
CA GLY A 183 14.70 18.36 4.72
C GLY A 183 14.07 17.48 5.81
N GLU A 184 13.16 16.57 5.46
CA GLU A 184 12.39 15.78 6.40
C GLU A 184 12.93 14.36 6.57
N LEU A 185 12.35 13.55 7.48
CA LEU A 185 12.87 12.24 7.80
C LEU A 185 11.76 11.18 7.87
N ALA A 186 11.92 10.12 7.07
CA ALA A 186 11.15 8.90 7.22
C ALA A 186 11.52 8.20 8.54
N VAL A 187 10.52 7.82 9.33
CA VAL A 187 10.66 7.11 10.61
C VAL A 187 10.30 5.62 10.49
N ARG A 188 9.92 5.17 9.29
CA ARG A 188 9.70 3.77 8.91
C ARG A 188 10.37 3.51 7.55
N PRO A 189 10.64 2.24 7.20
CA PRO A 189 11.19 1.87 5.91
C PRO A 189 10.39 2.46 4.74
N LEU A 190 11.11 3.02 3.77
CA LEU A 190 10.54 3.64 2.57
C LEU A 190 11.25 3.16 1.31
N LEU A 191 10.47 2.72 0.32
CA LEU A 191 10.95 2.43 -1.03
C LEU A 191 10.35 3.43 -2.02
N VAL A 192 11.20 4.07 -2.84
CA VAL A 192 10.79 4.94 -3.94
C VAL A 192 11.15 4.29 -5.27
N LEU A 193 10.20 4.23 -6.20
CA LEU A 193 10.36 3.65 -7.52
C LEU A 193 9.97 4.71 -8.56
N ILE A 194 10.89 5.17 -9.40
CA ILE A 194 10.64 6.30 -10.30
C ILE A 194 11.33 6.12 -11.65
N GLY A 195 10.72 6.64 -12.72
CA GLY A 195 11.32 6.65 -14.05
C GLY A 195 12.36 7.75 -14.21
N ALA A 196 13.49 7.45 -14.86
CA ALA A 196 14.54 8.42 -15.14
C ALA A 196 14.10 9.50 -16.15
N SER A 197 13.14 9.16 -17.00
CA SER A 197 12.57 10.04 -18.02
C SER A 197 11.26 10.69 -17.57
N ASP A 198 10.83 10.47 -16.32
CA ASP A 198 9.67 11.15 -15.75
C ASP A 198 9.90 12.67 -15.77
N ASP A 199 9.17 13.34 -16.67
CA ASP A 199 9.17 14.78 -16.83
C ASP A 199 8.02 15.43 -16.06
N TRP A 200 7.23 14.66 -15.30
CA TRP A 200 6.23 15.15 -14.38
C TRP A 200 6.83 15.30 -12.98
N THR A 201 7.46 14.24 -12.48
CA THR A 201 8.07 14.20 -11.14
C THR A 201 9.58 13.94 -11.25
N SER A 202 10.38 14.77 -10.58
CA SER A 202 11.84 14.74 -10.78
C SER A 202 12.51 13.56 -10.05
N ALA A 203 12.98 12.57 -10.81
CA ALA A 203 13.80 11.47 -10.30
C ALA A 203 15.05 11.96 -9.55
N GLY A 204 15.69 13.02 -10.05
CA GLY A 204 16.86 13.64 -9.39
C GLY A 204 16.53 14.17 -7.99
N ARG A 205 15.38 14.86 -7.84
CA ARG A 205 14.95 15.37 -6.53
C ARG A 205 14.54 14.24 -5.57
N CYS A 206 13.97 13.15 -6.08
CA CYS A 206 13.74 11.95 -5.27
C CYS A 206 15.04 11.27 -4.83
N ALA A 207 16.05 11.20 -5.70
CA ALA A 207 17.36 10.66 -5.35
C ALA A 207 18.07 11.51 -4.28
N GLU A 208 17.99 12.83 -4.39
CA GLU A 208 18.49 13.77 -3.38
C GLU A 208 17.79 13.60 -2.03
N MET A 209 16.46 13.51 -2.02
CA MET A 209 15.68 13.22 -0.82
C MET A 209 16.12 11.91 -0.16
N ALA A 210 16.20 10.82 -0.94
CA ALA A 210 16.62 9.52 -0.43
C ALA A 210 18.06 9.53 0.09
N ALA A 211 18.97 10.27 -0.55
CA ALA A 211 20.34 10.44 -0.06
C ALA A 211 20.39 11.24 1.25
N SER A 212 19.65 12.34 1.34
CA SER A 212 19.53 13.16 2.55
C SER A 212 18.97 12.37 3.75
N MET A 213 17.92 11.57 3.53
CA MET A 213 17.32 10.73 4.57
C MET A 213 18.28 9.63 5.02
N ARG A 214 18.94 8.93 4.08
CA ARG A 214 19.96 7.91 4.40
C ARG A 214 21.15 8.48 5.16
N GLY A 215 21.62 9.67 4.78
CA GLY A 215 22.71 10.36 5.48
C GLY A 215 22.37 10.70 6.93
N ARG A 216 21.07 10.72 7.28
CA ARG A 216 20.55 10.91 8.65
C ARG A 216 20.07 9.61 9.30
N GLY A 217 20.42 8.45 8.73
CA GLY A 217 20.17 7.13 9.30
C GLY A 217 18.80 6.52 9.01
N ALA A 218 17.99 7.10 8.14
CA ALA A 218 16.70 6.51 7.76
C ALA A 218 16.86 5.34 6.77
N ASP A 219 16.01 4.33 6.92
CA ASP A 219 15.89 3.19 6.00
C ASP A 219 15.08 3.61 4.76
N VAL A 220 15.77 4.20 3.79
CA VAL A 220 15.17 4.68 2.54
C VAL A 220 15.93 4.13 1.34
N SER A 221 15.22 3.44 0.47
CA SER A 221 15.73 2.93 -0.80
C SER A 221 15.07 3.66 -1.97
N ILE A 222 15.82 3.88 -3.04
CA ILE A 222 15.29 4.42 -4.30
C ILE A 222 15.79 3.59 -5.47
N VAL A 223 14.92 3.41 -6.46
CA VAL A 223 15.24 2.81 -7.75
C VAL A 223 14.79 3.76 -8.85
N VAL A 224 15.72 4.06 -9.75
CA VAL A 224 15.49 4.93 -10.90
C VAL A 224 15.57 4.07 -12.16
N TYR A 225 14.46 3.95 -12.89
CA TYR A 225 14.34 3.13 -14.09
C TYR A 225 14.75 3.90 -15.35
N PRO A 226 15.84 3.54 -16.05
CA PRO A 226 16.25 4.23 -17.26
C PRO A 226 15.15 4.19 -18.34
N GLY A 227 14.88 5.33 -18.99
CA GLY A 227 13.92 5.43 -20.10
C GLY A 227 12.44 5.45 -19.70
N ALA A 228 12.10 5.00 -18.50
CA ALA A 228 10.73 4.99 -18.02
C ALA A 228 10.23 6.40 -17.68
N PHE A 229 8.96 6.66 -18.04
CA PHE A 229 8.24 7.91 -17.75
C PHE A 229 7.33 7.74 -16.52
N HIS A 230 6.53 8.77 -16.24
CA HIS A 230 5.37 8.62 -15.36
C HIS A 230 4.43 7.53 -15.91
N TYR A 231 3.73 6.82 -15.03
CA TYR A 231 2.84 5.69 -15.39
C TYR A 231 3.54 4.47 -16.01
N PHE A 232 4.80 4.25 -15.66
CA PHE A 232 5.54 3.08 -16.14
C PHE A 232 4.86 1.74 -15.82
N ASP A 233 4.01 1.68 -14.79
CA ASP A 233 3.28 0.47 -14.35
C ASP A 233 1.82 0.42 -14.83
N VAL A 234 1.40 1.35 -15.69
CA VAL A 234 0.04 1.34 -16.26
C VAL A 234 0.06 0.56 -17.57
N GLU A 235 -0.24 -0.73 -17.50
CA GLU A 235 -0.23 -1.64 -18.64
C GLU A 235 -1.03 -1.09 -19.83
N GLY A 236 -0.39 -1.04 -21.01
CA GLY A 236 -0.99 -0.53 -22.24
C GLY A 236 -1.04 1.00 -22.36
N GLN A 237 -0.52 1.77 -21.39
CA GLN A 237 -0.39 3.22 -21.52
C GLN A 237 0.52 3.58 -22.69
N ALA A 238 -0.08 4.08 -23.77
CA ALA A 238 0.68 4.64 -24.88
C ALA A 238 1.52 5.83 -24.41
N ARG A 239 2.65 6.07 -25.09
CA ARG A 239 3.46 7.27 -24.84
C ARG A 239 2.67 8.50 -25.27
N THR A 240 2.20 9.27 -24.29
CA THR A 240 1.28 10.40 -24.50
C THR A 240 1.78 11.62 -23.74
N PHE A 241 1.77 12.78 -24.38
CA PHE A 241 1.95 14.05 -23.72
C PHE A 241 0.59 14.59 -23.26
N LEU A 242 0.42 14.74 -21.95
CA LEU A 242 -0.75 15.32 -21.31
C LEU A 242 -0.53 16.83 -21.20
N SER A 243 -1.28 17.64 -21.93
CA SER A 243 -1.05 19.09 -22.01
C SER A 243 -1.67 19.90 -20.85
N ASN A 244 -2.60 19.31 -20.10
CA ASN A 244 -3.43 19.98 -19.10
C ASN A 244 -3.19 19.47 -17.67
N VAL A 245 -1.96 19.07 -17.38
CA VAL A 245 -1.57 18.57 -16.06
C VAL A 245 -0.47 19.44 -15.46
N VAL A 246 -0.52 19.67 -14.15
CA VAL A 246 0.48 20.51 -13.47
C VAL A 246 1.70 19.72 -13.11
N LYS A 247 2.84 20.20 -13.58
CA LYS A 247 4.16 19.65 -13.27
C LYS A 247 4.73 20.27 -11.99
N ASP A 248 4.53 21.57 -11.81
CA ASP A 248 5.06 22.31 -10.67
C ASP A 248 4.14 23.50 -10.35
N ASP A 249 3.49 23.43 -9.19
CA ASP A 249 2.53 24.45 -8.72
C ASP A 249 3.19 25.81 -8.46
N ALA A 250 4.47 25.83 -8.06
CA ALA A 250 5.19 27.06 -7.73
C ALA A 250 5.59 27.83 -8.99
N THR A 251 5.89 27.13 -10.08
CA THR A 251 6.27 27.73 -11.36
C THR A 251 5.11 27.85 -12.35
N GLY A 252 4.00 27.15 -12.11
CA GLY A 252 2.88 27.05 -13.05
C GLY A 252 3.21 26.22 -14.29
N ALA A 253 4.28 25.41 -14.25
CA ALA A 253 4.66 24.55 -15.36
C ALA A 253 3.57 23.50 -15.59
N ILE A 254 3.12 23.40 -16.84
CA ILE A 254 2.12 22.43 -17.29
C ILE A 254 2.74 21.47 -18.30
N GLY A 255 2.17 20.29 -18.40
CA GLY A 255 2.55 19.29 -19.39
C GLY A 255 3.45 18.20 -18.82
N ALA A 256 3.09 16.95 -19.11
CA ALA A 256 3.91 15.79 -18.75
C ALA A 256 3.70 14.62 -19.72
N THR A 257 4.71 13.79 -19.84
CA THR A 257 4.71 12.58 -20.65
C THR A 257 4.45 11.36 -19.76
N VAL A 258 3.47 10.55 -20.15
CA VAL A 258 3.18 9.25 -19.55
C VAL A 258 3.49 8.14 -20.54
N ALA A 259 4.00 6.99 -20.08
CA ALA A 259 4.20 5.81 -20.92
C ALA A 259 4.35 4.54 -20.08
N TYR A 260 3.76 3.44 -20.54
CA TYR A 260 4.03 2.11 -20.00
C TYR A 260 5.46 1.68 -20.32
N ASP A 261 6.12 1.05 -19.34
CA ASP A 261 7.42 0.40 -19.53
C ASP A 261 7.38 -1.00 -18.89
N PRO A 262 7.33 -2.09 -19.68
CA PRO A 262 7.15 -3.44 -19.15
C PRO A 262 8.32 -3.92 -18.28
N ALA A 263 9.54 -3.42 -18.52
CA ALA A 263 10.70 -3.81 -17.73
C ALA A 263 10.69 -3.11 -16.36
N ALA A 264 10.38 -1.81 -16.33
CA ALA A 264 10.22 -1.05 -15.09
C ALA A 264 9.04 -1.57 -14.27
N ASP A 265 7.92 -1.90 -14.92
CA ASP A 265 6.73 -2.48 -14.29
C ASP A 265 7.02 -3.84 -13.63
N ALA A 266 7.64 -4.76 -14.36
CA ALA A 266 8.00 -6.07 -13.83
C ALA A 266 8.97 -5.96 -12.64
N ASP A 267 9.97 -5.08 -12.73
CA ASP A 267 10.92 -4.86 -11.64
C ASP A 267 10.27 -4.17 -10.43
N ALA A 268 9.35 -3.24 -10.66
CA ALA A 268 8.60 -2.59 -9.59
C ALA A 268 7.75 -3.59 -8.82
N HIS A 269 7.00 -4.46 -9.50
CA HIS A 269 6.25 -5.54 -8.87
C HIS A 269 7.16 -6.47 -8.05
N ARG A 270 8.32 -6.85 -8.59
CA ARG A 270 9.32 -7.66 -7.87
C ARG A 270 9.80 -6.97 -6.59
N ARG A 271 10.21 -5.70 -6.68
CA ARG A 271 10.72 -4.94 -5.53
C ARG A 271 9.67 -4.67 -4.48
N VAL A 272 8.43 -4.37 -4.87
CA VAL A 272 7.31 -4.22 -3.93
C VAL A 272 7.06 -5.53 -3.20
N SER A 273 7.09 -6.67 -3.91
CA SER A 273 6.96 -7.99 -3.31
C SER A 273 8.09 -8.29 -2.31
N ASP A 274 9.34 -8.02 -2.67
CA ASP A 274 10.50 -8.25 -1.80
C ASP A 274 10.43 -7.35 -0.55
N PHE A 275 10.15 -6.06 -0.75
CA PHE A 275 10.12 -5.04 0.30
C PHE A 275 9.01 -5.30 1.32
N PHE A 276 7.75 -5.46 0.88
CA PHE A 276 6.66 -5.79 1.80
C PHE A 276 6.71 -7.24 2.28
N GLY A 277 7.35 -8.13 1.53
CA GLY A 277 7.67 -9.49 1.98
C GLY A 277 8.56 -9.47 3.22
N TYR A 278 9.58 -8.61 3.22
CA TYR A 278 10.49 -8.44 4.35
C TYR A 278 9.86 -7.67 5.52
N HIS A 279 9.16 -6.57 5.26
CA HIS A 279 8.69 -5.66 6.32
C HIS A 279 7.33 -6.02 6.92
N LEU A 280 6.45 -6.69 6.16
CA LEU A 280 5.06 -6.96 6.59
C LEU A 280 4.76 -8.44 6.85
N ARG A 281 5.54 -9.39 6.31
CA ARG A 281 5.26 -10.79 6.65
C ARG A 281 5.82 -11.07 8.03
N ARG A 282 5.01 -11.75 8.87
CA ARG A 282 5.51 -12.32 10.12
C ARG A 282 6.69 -13.22 9.78
N GLN A 283 7.86 -12.90 10.32
CA GLN A 283 8.90 -13.91 10.45
C GLN A 283 8.30 -14.98 11.36
N LEU A 284 8.03 -16.17 10.81
CA LEU A 284 7.77 -17.33 11.64
C LEU A 284 9.00 -17.46 12.53
N SER A 285 8.83 -17.26 13.83
CA SER A 285 9.88 -17.52 14.81
C SER A 285 10.40 -18.92 14.51
N MET A 286 11.64 -19.01 14.02
CA MET A 286 12.35 -20.28 14.06
C MET A 286 12.54 -20.56 15.54
N ALA A 287 11.63 -21.34 16.12
CA ALA A 287 11.84 -21.91 17.44
C ALA A 287 13.22 -22.60 17.39
N PRO A 288 14.12 -22.32 18.34
CA PRO A 288 15.41 -22.99 18.36
C PRO A 288 15.14 -24.49 18.41
N ALA A 289 15.78 -25.24 17.50
CA ALA A 289 15.69 -26.69 17.48
C ALA A 289 15.94 -27.20 18.90
N ARG A 290 14.96 -27.92 19.47
CA ARG A 290 15.14 -28.58 20.77
C ARG A 290 16.36 -29.49 20.62
N VAL A 291 17.44 -29.14 21.30
CA VAL A 291 18.56 -30.06 21.49
C VAL A 291 18.02 -31.15 22.41
N GLU A 292 17.74 -32.33 21.85
CA GLU A 292 17.45 -33.50 22.66
C GLU A 292 18.67 -33.83 23.51
N PRO A 293 18.51 -34.08 24.82
CA PRO A 293 19.62 -34.46 25.66
C PRO A 293 20.16 -35.81 25.19
N ARG A 294 21.45 -35.87 24.87
CA ARG A 294 22.16 -37.13 24.65
C ARG A 294 22.02 -37.99 25.90
N VAL A 295 21.31 -39.10 25.77
CA VAL A 295 21.29 -40.17 26.76
C VAL A 295 22.73 -40.68 26.91
N ALA A 296 23.32 -40.49 28.08
CA ALA A 296 24.59 -41.09 28.43
C ALA A 296 24.38 -42.60 28.51
N SER A 297 25.04 -43.37 27.63
CA SER A 297 25.11 -44.81 27.79
C SER A 297 26.12 -45.11 28.89
N ASP A 298 25.63 -45.55 30.05
CA ASP A 298 26.45 -46.22 31.04
C ASP A 298 27.11 -47.44 30.40
N ARG A 299 28.44 -47.43 30.33
CA ARG A 299 29.23 -48.64 30.19
C ARG A 299 29.85 -48.94 31.55
N HIS A 300 29.20 -49.85 32.28
CA HIS A 300 29.92 -50.74 33.17
C HIS A 300 30.97 -51.52 32.36
N ALA A 301 32.22 -51.45 32.83
CA ALA A 301 33.23 -52.44 32.52
C ALA A 301 33.99 -52.73 33.81
N GLU A 302 33.61 -53.83 34.44
CA GLU A 302 34.45 -54.59 35.36
C GLU A 302 35.75 -55.00 34.64
N HIS A 303 36.91 -54.79 35.27
CA HIS A 303 37.81 -55.88 35.66
C HIS A 303 39.13 -55.34 36.25
N ARG A 304 39.48 -55.93 37.40
CA ARG A 304 40.81 -56.32 37.92
C ARG A 304 42.05 -55.57 37.47
#